data_AF-A0A524CUL5-F1
#
_entry.id   AF-A0A524CUL5-F1
#
_cell.length_a   1.000
_cell.length_b   1.000
_cell.length_c   1.000
_cell.angle_alpha   90.00
_cell.angle_beta   90.00
_cell.angle_gamma   90.00
#
_symmetry.space_group_name_H-M   'P 1'
#
loop_
_entity.id
_entity.type
_entity.pdbx_description
1 polymer ?
#
loop_
_entity_poly.entity_id
_entity_poly.type
_entity_poly.pdbx_seq_one_letter_code
_entity_poly.pdbx_strand_id
1 'polypeptide(L)'
;MIRRRKMAQMMKEQEKLQADKDRKERTSEEQERLLKRFLAKDAQEYLKALKAREPAVGERVQGIILYLIVYRGIRQLFSQIDVRYIERQVKGEEPKIRVHRDGETSDFGAYVREAIKKDSDD
;
A
#
# COMPACT_ATOMS: atom_id res chain seq x y z
N MET A 1 5.14 4.19 -52.84
CA MET A 1 4.55 4.98 -51.73
C MET A 1 4.30 4.19 -50.44
N ILE A 2 3.91 2.90 -50.51
CA ILE A 2 3.57 2.07 -49.32
C ILE A 2 4.75 1.89 -48.35
N ARG A 3 5.97 1.67 -48.85
CA ARG A 3 7.18 1.49 -48.02
C ARG A 3 7.51 2.71 -47.15
N ARG A 4 7.35 3.93 -47.69
CA ARG A 4 7.60 5.19 -46.95
C ARG A 4 6.57 5.42 -45.83
N ARG A 5 5.29 5.11 -46.07
CA ARG A 5 4.24 5.18 -45.04
C ARG A 5 4.47 4.15 -43.93
N LYS A 6 4.84 2.92 -44.28
CA LYS A 6 5.15 1.87 -43.31
C LYS A 6 6.38 2.20 -42.47
N MET A 7 7.44 2.76 -43.08
CA MET A 7 8.61 3.28 -42.37
C MET A 7 8.24 4.40 -41.38
N ALA A 8 7.44 5.38 -41.81
CA ALA A 8 7.00 6.47 -40.93
C ALA A 8 6.13 5.97 -39.77
N GLN A 9 5.31 4.96 -39.98
CA GLN A 9 4.50 4.35 -38.91
C GLN A 9 5.37 3.59 -37.90
N MET A 10 6.34 2.79 -38.38
CA MET A 10 7.29 2.09 -37.50
C MET A 10 8.14 3.07 -36.69
N MET A 11 8.61 4.17 -37.29
CA MET A 11 9.35 5.21 -36.58
C MET A 11 8.50 5.87 -35.48
N LYS A 12 7.24 6.22 -35.76
CA LYS A 12 6.32 6.77 -34.75
C LYS A 12 6.03 5.81 -33.61
N GLU A 13 5.86 4.53 -33.91
CA GLU A 13 5.67 3.48 -32.90
C GLU A 13 6.92 3.33 -32.03
N GLN A 14 8.10 3.36 -32.64
CA GLN A 14 9.38 3.28 -31.94
C GLN A 14 9.66 4.51 -31.06
N GLU A 15 9.39 5.71 -31.57
CA GLU A 15 9.46 6.98 -30.79
C GLU A 15 8.51 6.94 -29.60
N LYS A 16 7.27 6.46 -29.79
CA LYS A 16 6.29 6.34 -28.70
C LYS A 16 6.74 5.34 -27.64
N LEU A 17 7.24 4.17 -28.06
CA LEU A 17 7.77 3.16 -27.14
C LEU A 17 8.97 3.69 -26.35
N GLN A 18 9.85 4.46 -26.99
CA GLN A 18 10.99 5.07 -26.30
C GLN A 18 10.54 6.14 -25.31
N ALA A 19 9.64 7.03 -25.72
CA ALA A 19 9.09 8.06 -24.84
C ALA A 19 8.35 7.46 -23.62
N ASP A 20 7.62 6.36 -23.82
CA ASP A 20 6.93 5.64 -22.74
C ASP A 20 7.92 4.99 -21.77
N LYS A 21 9.05 4.46 -22.25
CA LYS A 21 10.13 3.94 -21.39
C LYS A 21 10.77 5.04 -20.57
N ASP A 22 11.21 6.11 -21.22
CA ASP A 22 11.86 7.24 -20.55
C ASP A 22 10.93 7.87 -19.50
N ARG A 23 9.63 7.96 -19.80
CA ARG A 23 8.62 8.46 -18.85
C ARG A 23 8.48 7.52 -17.65
N LYS A 24 8.45 6.21 -17.87
CA LYS A 24 8.35 5.22 -16.78
C LYS A 24 9.58 5.26 -15.88
N GLU A 25 10.77 5.33 -16.46
CA GLU A 25 12.03 5.43 -15.71
C GLU A 25 12.05 6.67 -14.81
N ARG A 26 11.80 7.85 -15.39
CA ARG A 26 11.70 9.10 -14.62
C ARG A 26 10.64 9.05 -13.52
N THR A 27 9.49 8.43 -13.81
CA THR A 27 8.43 8.27 -12.81
C THR A 27 8.88 7.35 -11.68
N SER A 28 9.57 6.25 -11.98
CA SER A 28 10.05 5.31 -10.96
C SER A 28 11.12 5.93 -10.06
N GLU A 29 12.05 6.70 -10.63
CA GLU A 29 13.08 7.43 -9.87
C GLU A 29 12.44 8.44 -8.92
N GLU A 30 11.44 9.20 -9.40
CA GLU A 30 10.72 10.17 -8.59
C GLU A 30 9.93 9.50 -7.46
N GLN A 31 9.27 8.38 -7.75
CA GLN A 31 8.58 7.57 -6.74
C GLN A 31 9.54 7.09 -5.67
N GLU A 32 10.69 6.52 -6.05
CA GLU A 32 11.68 6.03 -5.11
C GLU A 32 12.24 7.17 -4.24
N ARG A 33 12.48 8.34 -4.84
CA ARG A 33 12.91 9.55 -4.13
C ARG A 33 11.89 9.99 -3.07
N LEU A 34 10.60 10.00 -3.42
CA LEU A 34 9.53 10.36 -2.49
C LEU A 34 9.42 9.33 -1.36
N LEU A 35 9.47 8.03 -1.68
CA LEU A 35 9.41 6.97 -0.68
C LEU A 35 10.58 7.06 0.29
N LYS A 36 11.82 7.26 -0.20
CA LYS A 36 13.00 7.45 0.65
C LYS A 36 12.88 8.64 1.59
N ARG A 37 12.23 9.72 1.15
CA ARG A 37 12.05 10.95 1.93
C ARG A 37 10.95 10.85 2.98
N PHE A 38 9.86 10.17 2.65
CA PHE A 38 8.63 10.19 3.47
C PHE A 38 8.35 8.88 4.20
N LEU A 39 9.13 7.82 4.02
CA LEU A 39 9.07 6.62 4.86
C LEU A 39 10.24 6.61 5.84
N ALA A 40 9.94 6.31 7.11
CA ALA A 40 10.95 5.94 8.07
C ALA A 40 11.67 4.64 7.65
N LYS A 41 12.89 4.41 8.16
CA LYS A 41 13.75 3.30 7.71
C LYS A 41 13.08 1.93 7.89
N ASP A 42 12.47 1.71 9.04
CA ASP A 42 11.67 0.53 9.37
C ASP A 42 10.46 0.36 8.43
N ALA A 43 9.81 1.46 8.06
CA ALA A 43 8.70 1.48 7.11
C ALA A 43 9.15 1.10 5.68
N GLN A 44 10.33 1.57 5.25
CA GLN A 44 10.92 1.19 3.96
C GLN A 44 11.26 -0.30 3.91
N GLU A 45 11.91 -0.81 4.95
CA GLU A 45 12.25 -2.24 5.07
C GLU A 45 10.98 -3.10 5.08
N TYR A 46 9.95 -2.67 5.80
CA TYR A 46 8.67 -3.37 5.86
C TYR A 46 7.96 -3.37 4.51
N LEU A 47 7.89 -2.24 3.81
CA LEU A 47 7.28 -2.15 2.48
C LEU A 47 8.03 -3.02 1.47
N LYS A 48 9.38 -3.03 1.52
CA LYS A 48 10.20 -3.90 0.67
C LYS A 48 9.91 -5.38 0.93
N ALA A 49 9.84 -5.78 2.20
CA ALA A 49 9.48 -7.14 2.59
C ALA A 49 8.04 -7.49 2.16
N LEU A 50 7.10 -6.54 2.26
CA LEU A 50 5.73 -6.71 1.79
C LEU A 50 5.67 -6.94 0.27
N LYS A 51 6.40 -6.16 -0.52
CA LYS A 51 6.50 -6.35 -1.97
C LYS A 51 7.12 -7.69 -2.35
N ALA A 52 8.04 -8.23 -1.54
CA ALA A 52 8.64 -9.54 -1.77
C ALA A 52 7.67 -10.70 -1.47
N ARG A 53 6.91 -10.61 -0.36
CA ARG A 53 5.96 -11.66 0.04
C ARG A 53 4.65 -11.64 -0.74
N GLU A 54 4.10 -10.44 -0.96
CA GLU A 54 2.78 -10.21 -1.56
C GLU A 54 2.85 -9.01 -2.53
N PRO A 55 3.37 -9.21 -3.75
CA PRO A 55 3.66 -8.10 -4.68
C PRO A 55 2.43 -7.23 -4.97
N ALA A 56 1.27 -7.84 -5.23
CA ALA A 56 0.04 -7.10 -5.55
C ALA A 56 -0.42 -6.19 -4.40
N VAL A 57 -0.31 -6.66 -3.16
CA VAL A 57 -0.64 -5.86 -1.97
C VAL A 57 0.41 -4.77 -1.78
N GLY A 58 1.69 -5.11 -1.87
CA GLY A 58 2.79 -4.15 -1.71
C GLY A 58 2.75 -3.01 -2.72
N GLU A 59 2.48 -3.28 -3.99
CA GLU A 59 2.32 -2.23 -5.01
C GLU A 59 1.10 -1.34 -4.72
N ARG A 60 -0.01 -1.92 -4.24
CA ARG A 60 -1.20 -1.15 -3.89
C ARG A 60 -0.97 -0.25 -2.67
N VAL A 61 -0.29 -0.77 -1.64
CA VAL A 61 0.12 0.01 -0.46
C VAL A 61 1.07 1.15 -0.87
N GLN A 62 2.08 0.87 -1.70
CA GLN A 62 2.98 1.89 -2.23
C GLN A 62 2.21 2.98 -2.99
N GLY A 63 1.29 2.59 -3.86
CA GLY A 63 0.46 3.53 -4.62
C GLY A 63 -0.38 4.44 -3.72
N ILE A 64 -0.96 3.90 -2.65
CA ILE A 64 -1.72 4.69 -1.66
C ILE A 64 -0.80 5.68 -0.94
N ILE A 65 0.38 5.26 -0.47
CA ILE A 65 1.33 6.14 0.21
C ILE A 65 1.74 7.30 -0.71
N LEU A 66 2.11 6.99 -1.96
CA LEU A 66 2.44 8.00 -2.96
C LEU A 66 1.28 8.96 -3.22
N TYR A 67 0.06 8.44 -3.30
CA TYR A 67 -1.13 9.26 -3.47
C TYR A 67 -1.32 10.23 -2.29
N LEU A 68 -1.14 9.76 -1.06
CA LEU A 68 -1.23 10.59 0.14
C LEU A 68 -0.17 11.70 0.16
N ILE A 69 1.05 11.41 -0.28
CA ILE A 69 2.14 12.40 -0.37
C ILE A 69 1.83 13.45 -1.44
N VAL A 70 1.46 13.01 -2.65
CA VAL A 70 1.33 13.89 -3.82
C VAL A 70 0.03 14.69 -3.81
N TYR A 71 -1.10 14.04 -3.52
CA TYR A 71 -2.43 14.62 -3.69
C TYR A 71 -3.09 15.06 -2.39
N ARG A 72 -2.73 14.44 -1.25
CA ARG A 72 -3.22 14.86 0.07
C ARG A 72 -2.24 15.77 0.81
N GLY A 73 -1.04 15.98 0.26
CA GLY A 73 -0.05 16.90 0.81
C GLY A 73 0.51 16.47 2.16
N ILE A 74 0.45 15.18 2.50
CA ILE A 74 1.04 14.68 3.75
C ILE A 74 2.55 14.92 3.71
N ARG A 75 3.05 15.69 4.68
CA ARG A 75 4.48 16.01 4.82
C ARG A 75 5.17 15.29 5.97
N GLN A 76 4.42 14.54 6.77
CA GLN A 76 4.95 13.75 7.88
C GLN A 76 5.58 12.45 7.38
N LEU A 77 6.53 11.93 8.15
CA LEU A 77 7.13 10.62 7.92
C LEU A 77 6.12 9.52 8.27
N PHE A 78 5.93 8.58 7.36
CA PHE A 78 5.18 7.36 7.58
C PHE A 78 6.05 6.37 8.36
N SER A 79 5.55 5.93 9.50
CA SER A 79 6.12 4.88 10.34
C SER A 79 5.78 3.49 9.80
N GLN A 80 6.42 2.45 10.34
CA GLN A 80 6.02 1.06 10.03
C GLN A 80 4.55 0.78 10.37
N ILE A 81 4.03 1.38 11.45
CA ILE A 81 2.64 1.19 11.88
C ILE A 81 1.67 1.72 10.81
N ASP A 82 1.99 2.86 10.19
CA ASP A 82 1.15 3.44 9.14
C ASP A 82 1.11 2.54 7.90
N VAL A 83 2.25 1.99 7.49
CA VAL A 83 2.32 1.05 6.35
C VAL A 83 1.52 -0.21 6.64
N ARG A 84 1.61 -0.75 7.87
CA ARG A 84 0.81 -1.91 8.32
C ARG A 84 -0.67 -1.59 8.35
N TYR A 85 -1.05 -0.39 8.79
CA TYR A 85 -2.44 0.04 8.79
C TYR A 85 -3.00 0.06 7.36
N ILE A 86 -2.27 0.66 6.41
CA ILE A 86 -2.67 0.70 5.01
C ILE A 86 -2.76 -0.73 4.44
N GLU A 87 -1.80 -1.60 4.74
CA GLU A 87 -1.84 -3.02 4.35
C GLU A 87 -3.13 -3.70 4.83
N ARG A 88 -3.50 -3.53 6.11
CA ARG A 88 -4.74 -4.09 6.67
C ARG A 88 -5.98 -3.61 5.93
N GLN A 89 -6.04 -2.31 5.65
CA GLN A 89 -7.14 -1.73 4.89
C GLN A 89 -7.21 -2.29 3.46
N VAL A 90 -6.06 -2.51 2.82
CA VAL A 90 -5.99 -3.14 1.48
C VAL A 90 -6.45 -4.60 1.52
N LYS A 91 -6.12 -5.33 2.58
CA LYS A 91 -6.51 -6.74 2.77
C LYS A 91 -7.95 -6.92 3.25
N GLY A 92 -8.61 -5.85 3.72
CA GLY A 92 -9.91 -5.93 4.35
C GLY A 92 -9.87 -6.57 5.74
N GLU A 93 -8.74 -6.47 6.46
CA GLU A 93 -8.65 -6.94 7.84
C GLU A 93 -9.43 -6.01 8.79
N GLU A 94 -10.49 -6.53 9.41
CA GLU A 94 -11.28 -5.79 10.39
C GLU A 94 -10.50 -5.52 11.70
N PRO A 95 -10.77 -4.39 12.38
CA PRO A 95 -10.16 -4.10 13.67
C PRO A 95 -10.58 -5.14 14.73
N LYS A 96 -9.60 -5.81 15.32
CA LYS A 96 -9.83 -6.72 16.45
C LYS A 96 -9.90 -5.92 17.76
N ILE A 97 -11.07 -5.87 18.38
CA ILE A 97 -11.27 -5.25 19.69
C ILE A 97 -10.88 -6.26 20.76
N ARG A 98 -9.95 -5.89 21.63
CA ARG A 98 -9.53 -6.68 22.79
C ARG A 98 -10.04 -6.02 24.07
N VAL A 99 -10.59 -6.83 24.97
CA VAL A 99 -11.06 -6.42 26.29
C VAL A 99 -10.03 -6.87 27.31
N HIS A 100 -9.56 -5.94 28.14
CA HIS A 100 -8.70 -6.25 29.27
C HIS A 100 -9.50 -6.12 30.57
N ARG A 101 -9.68 -7.23 31.29
CA ARG A 101 -10.43 -7.26 32.54
C ARG A 101 -9.77 -8.28 33.48
N ASP A 102 -9.58 -7.89 34.74
CA ASP A 102 -9.07 -8.77 35.81
C ASP A 102 -7.75 -9.50 35.47
N GLY A 103 -6.87 -8.84 34.70
CA GLY A 103 -5.58 -9.37 34.29
C GLY A 103 -5.61 -10.27 33.03
N GLU A 104 -6.79 -10.60 32.52
CA GLU A 104 -6.97 -11.40 31.32
C GLU A 104 -7.28 -10.52 30.10
N THR A 105 -6.77 -10.94 28.94
CA THR A 105 -7.03 -10.25 27.66
C THR A 105 -7.86 -11.17 26.78
N SER A 106 -9.13 -10.81 26.57
CA SER A 106 -10.08 -11.57 25.77
C SER A 106 -10.48 -10.83 24.51
N ASP A 107 -10.88 -11.57 23.47
CA ASP A 107 -11.50 -10.98 22.29
C ASP A 107 -12.90 -10.45 22.65
N PHE A 108 -13.25 -9.26 22.17
CA PHE A 108 -14.54 -8.63 22.48
C PHE A 108 -15.73 -9.50 22.08
N GLY A 109 -15.64 -10.23 20.96
CA GLY A 109 -16.70 -11.13 20.54
C GLY A 109 -16.90 -12.30 21.50
N ALA A 110 -15.81 -12.82 22.08
CA ALA A 110 -15.89 -13.83 23.13
C ALA A 110 -16.54 -13.26 24.40
N TYR A 111 -16.13 -12.06 24.79
CA TYR A 111 -16.65 -11.37 25.96
C TYR A 111 -18.16 -11.09 25.87
N VAL A 112 -18.66 -10.64 24.70
CA VAL A 112 -20.11 -10.43 24.49
C VAL A 112 -20.88 -11.74 24.54
N ARG A 113 -20.34 -12.83 23.97
CA ARG A 113 -21.00 -14.15 24.03
C ARG A 113 -21.10 -14.68 25.46
N GLU A 114 -20.09 -14.47 26.29
CA GLU A 114 -20.14 -14.82 27.72
C GLU A 114 -21.18 -14.00 28.48
N ALA A 115 -21.29 -12.70 28.18
CA ALA A 115 -22.29 -11.84 28.79
C ALA A 115 -23.72 -12.26 28.44
N ILE A 116 -24.01 -12.57 27.16
CA ILE A 116 -25.34 -13.04 26.72
C ILE A 116 -25.72 -14.36 27.39
N LYS A 117 -24.77 -15.30 27.52
CA LYS A 117 -25.03 -16.59 28.18
C LYS A 117 -25.44 -16.43 29.65
N LYS A 118 -24.76 -15.54 30.38
CA LYS A 118 -25.09 -15.27 31.79
C LYS A 118 -26.48 -14.65 31.96
N ASP A 119 -26.90 -13.80 31.03
CA ASP A 119 -28.22 -13.15 31.06
C ASP A 119 -29.37 -14.11 30.68
N SER A 120 -29.08 -15.21 29.98
CA SER A 120 -30.06 -16.23 29.60
C SER A 120 -30.23 -17.38 30.60
N ASP A 121 -29.33 -17.48 31.59
CA ASP A 121 -29.36 -18.50 32.66
C ASP A 121 -30.02 -17.97 33.96
N ASP A 122 -30.44 -16.69 33.99
CA ASP A 122 -31.28 -16.04 35.02
C ASP A 122 -32.74 -15.89 34.55
#